data_AF-A0A382W1X0-F1
#
_entry.id   AF-A0A382W1X0-F1
#
_cell.length_a   1.000
_cell.length_b   1.000
_cell.length_c   1.000
_cell.angle_alpha   90.00
_cell.angle_beta   90.00
_cell.angle_gamma   90.00
#
_symmetry.space_group_name_H-M   'P 1'
#
loop_
_entity.id
_entity.type
_entity.pdbx_description
1 polymer ?
#
loop_
_entity_poly.entity_id
_entity_poly.type
_entity_poly.pdbx_seq_one_letter_code
_entity_poly.pdbx_strand_id
1 'polypeptide(L)'
;MPKKETKKNLHKANRLSLFLDNNDPRILKSVDELGKLIFLNRRKQNTVLKVLLFNLVLSNNERLITPRAKTSFGAKRYNKHQIGYRSFITVLDKLVKYEYVIQEIGYKDVVADKSATTTITLTPKLIKFFHLNHWYDNDSWLYQEPELILLRKNNSNELVDYKDNKHSNWLRKELTKYNELLEDTSICLTKKHKKTGAINIVEEYYDLVLKRKF
;
A
#
# COMPACT_ATOMS: atom_id res chain seq x y z
N MET A 1 -13.21 5.48 41.94
CA MET A 1 -13.07 4.25 41.13
C MET A 1 -12.74 4.63 39.70
N PRO A 2 -11.62 4.16 39.12
CA PRO A 2 -11.28 4.46 37.73
C PRO A 2 -12.20 3.65 36.80
N LYS A 3 -12.86 4.35 35.87
CA LYS A 3 -13.68 3.73 34.82
C LYS A 3 -12.77 2.83 33.98
N LYS A 4 -13.04 1.52 33.98
CA LYS A 4 -12.45 0.59 33.01
C LYS A 4 -12.91 1.03 31.62
N GLU A 5 -12.02 1.70 30.89
CA GLU A 5 -12.19 1.90 29.45
C GLU A 5 -12.27 0.52 28.80
N THR A 6 -13.46 0.22 28.28
CA THR A 6 -13.69 -0.92 27.40
C THR A 6 -12.71 -0.81 26.24
N LYS A 7 -11.72 -1.72 26.20
CA LYS A 7 -10.84 -1.91 25.03
C LYS A 7 -11.74 -2.20 23.83
N LYS A 8 -12.07 -1.17 23.04
CA LYS A 8 -12.67 -1.34 21.72
C LYS A 8 -11.72 -2.28 20.96
N ASN A 9 -12.24 -3.40 20.47
CA ASN A 9 -11.54 -4.26 19.53
C ASN A 9 -11.16 -3.39 18.32
N LEU A 10 -9.92 -2.88 18.30
CA LEU A 10 -9.41 -2.17 17.15
C LEU A 10 -9.24 -3.21 16.04
N HIS A 11 -10.11 -3.16 15.03
CA HIS A 11 -9.86 -3.85 13.77
C HIS A 11 -8.44 -3.53 13.28
N LYS A 12 -7.78 -4.55 12.71
CA LYS A 12 -6.44 -4.44 12.15
C LYS A 12 -6.43 -3.28 11.15
N ALA A 13 -5.48 -2.36 11.30
CA ALA A 13 -5.39 -1.19 10.45
C ALA A 13 -4.30 -1.39 9.40
N ASN A 14 -4.64 -1.13 8.14
CA ASN A 14 -3.75 -1.28 7.00
C ASN A 14 -2.77 -0.11 6.93
N ARG A 15 -1.54 -0.38 6.47
CA ARG A 15 -0.52 0.64 6.28
C ARG A 15 -0.59 1.19 4.86
N LEU A 16 -0.38 2.49 4.72
CA LEU A 16 -0.26 3.14 3.42
C LEU A 16 0.92 2.55 2.62
N SER A 17 0.63 2.01 1.44
CA SER A 17 1.61 1.65 0.42
C SER A 17 1.75 2.77 -0.61
N LEU A 18 2.99 3.19 -0.87
CA LEU A 18 3.34 4.20 -1.88
C LEU A 18 3.62 3.59 -3.25
N PHE A 19 3.45 2.28 -3.40
CA PHE A 19 3.77 1.55 -4.63
C PHE A 19 2.56 1.15 -5.45
N LEU A 20 1.36 1.25 -4.86
CA LEU A 20 0.11 0.93 -5.54
C LEU A 20 -0.01 1.74 -6.82
N ASP A 21 -0.27 1.04 -7.92
CA ASP A 21 -0.44 1.65 -9.22
C ASP A 21 -1.29 0.75 -10.11
N ASN A 22 -2.11 1.38 -10.94
CA ASN A 22 -2.83 0.73 -12.02
C ASN A 22 -3.04 1.78 -13.12
N ASN A 23 -2.89 1.35 -14.37
CA ASN A 23 -3.02 2.19 -15.55
C ASN A 23 -4.33 1.96 -16.32
N ASP A 24 -5.30 1.26 -15.73
CA ASP A 24 -6.64 1.09 -16.30
C ASP A 24 -7.24 2.47 -16.63
N PRO A 25 -7.54 2.74 -17.91
CA PRO A 25 -8.09 4.03 -18.34
C PRO A 25 -9.39 4.42 -17.64
N ARG A 26 -10.23 3.44 -17.28
CA ARG A 26 -11.52 3.67 -16.61
C ARG A 26 -11.30 4.18 -15.19
N ILE A 27 -10.41 3.51 -14.45
CA ILE A 27 -10.02 3.91 -13.10
C ILE A 27 -9.39 5.30 -13.15
N LEU A 28 -8.42 5.53 -14.04
CA LEU A 28 -7.75 6.83 -14.18
C LEU A 28 -8.72 7.97 -14.48
N LYS A 29 -9.69 7.73 -15.39
CA LYS A 29 -10.75 8.70 -15.68
C LYS A 29 -11.59 9.02 -14.44
N SER A 30 -11.99 8.01 -13.67
CA SER A 30 -12.76 8.22 -12.44
C SER A 30 -11.97 8.99 -11.36
N VAL A 31 -10.65 8.77 -11.26
CA VAL A 31 -9.78 9.55 -10.37
C VAL A 31 -9.76 11.01 -10.77
N ASP A 32 -9.63 11.31 -12.07
CA ASP A 32 -9.61 12.68 -12.56
C ASP A 32 -10.96 13.38 -12.38
N GLU A 33 -12.07 12.68 -12.60
CA GLU A 33 -13.42 13.19 -12.34
C GLU A 33 -13.63 13.50 -10.85
N LEU A 34 -13.26 12.57 -9.95
CA LEU A 34 -13.31 12.82 -8.51
C LEU A 34 -12.41 13.98 -8.11
N GLY A 35 -11.18 14.04 -8.64
CA GLY A 35 -10.24 15.13 -8.40
C GLY A 35 -10.82 16.49 -8.75
N LYS A 36 -11.54 16.61 -9.88
CA LYS A 36 -12.27 17.83 -10.25
C LYS A 36 -13.39 18.15 -9.27
N LEU A 37 -14.18 17.16 -8.86
CA LEU A 37 -15.29 17.33 -7.90
C LEU A 37 -14.82 17.84 -6.53
N ILE A 38 -13.66 17.41 -6.07
CA ILE A 38 -13.06 17.90 -4.81
C ILE A 38 -12.10 19.09 -5.01
N PHE A 39 -12.08 19.67 -6.21
CA PHE A 39 -11.30 20.85 -6.59
C PHE A 39 -9.79 20.68 -6.33
N LEU A 40 -9.22 19.60 -6.85
CA LEU A 40 -7.77 19.41 -6.95
C LEU A 40 -7.26 20.05 -8.25
N ASN A 41 -6.28 20.94 -8.11
CA ASN A 41 -5.83 21.77 -9.23
C ASN A 41 -4.45 21.35 -9.76
N ARG A 42 -3.71 20.51 -9.03
CA ARG A 42 -2.32 20.14 -9.37
C ARG A 42 -2.23 18.67 -9.75
N ARG A 43 -1.49 18.35 -10.81
CA ARG A 43 -1.20 16.96 -11.22
C ARG A 43 -0.67 16.08 -10.08
N LYS A 44 0.22 16.63 -9.24
CA LYS A 44 0.74 15.94 -8.04
C LYS A 44 -0.36 15.57 -7.04
N GLN A 45 -1.41 16.38 -6.91
CA GLN A 45 -2.56 16.08 -6.05
C GLN A 45 -3.39 14.93 -6.64
N ASN A 46 -3.62 14.89 -7.96
CA ASN A 46 -4.29 13.74 -8.58
C ASN A 46 -3.47 12.45 -8.44
N THR A 47 -2.14 12.51 -8.54
CA THR A 47 -1.29 11.33 -8.26
C THR A 47 -1.45 10.85 -6.83
N VAL A 48 -1.49 11.76 -5.86
CA VAL A 48 -1.77 11.41 -4.46
C VAL A 48 -3.16 10.80 -4.30
N LEU A 49 -4.18 11.41 -4.90
CA LEU A 49 -5.56 10.91 -4.85
C LEU A 49 -5.62 9.48 -5.38
N LYS A 50 -5.02 9.22 -6.54
CA LYS A 50 -4.90 7.89 -7.12
C LYS A 50 -4.37 6.86 -6.11
N VAL A 51 -3.21 7.15 -5.52
CA VAL A 51 -2.55 6.25 -4.56
C VAL A 51 -3.42 6.03 -3.32
N LEU A 52 -4.04 7.08 -2.79
CA LEU A 52 -4.93 6.97 -1.63
C LEU A 52 -6.16 6.10 -1.91
N LEU A 53 -6.80 6.28 -3.07
CA LEU A 53 -7.98 5.50 -3.44
C LEU A 53 -7.63 4.02 -3.60
N PHE A 54 -6.51 3.68 -4.24
CA PHE A 54 -6.04 2.30 -4.32
C PHE A 54 -5.82 1.68 -2.94
N ASN A 55 -5.19 2.43 -2.02
CA ASN A 55 -4.97 1.93 -0.65
C ASN A 55 -6.29 1.69 0.08
N LEU A 56 -7.28 2.57 -0.14
CA LEU A 56 -8.58 2.44 0.48
C LEU A 56 -9.38 1.25 -0.08
N VAL A 57 -9.32 1.00 -1.39
CA VAL A 57 -9.96 -0.18 -1.99
C VAL A 57 -9.30 -1.47 -1.48
N LEU A 58 -7.97 -1.55 -1.48
CA LEU A 58 -7.25 -2.70 -0.95
C LEU A 58 -7.47 -2.93 0.55
N SER A 59 -7.73 -1.86 1.30
CA SER A 59 -8.04 -1.99 2.72
C SER A 59 -9.41 -2.63 3.00
N ASN A 60 -10.23 -2.94 1.97
CA ASN A 60 -11.52 -3.63 2.09
C ASN A 60 -12.45 -3.05 3.18
N ASN A 61 -12.63 -1.71 3.15
CA ASN A 61 -13.40 -0.95 4.16
C ASN A 61 -12.80 -0.96 5.58
N GLU A 62 -11.62 -1.52 5.79
CA GLU A 62 -10.89 -1.39 7.05
C GLU A 62 -10.24 -0.02 7.20
N ARG A 63 -9.66 0.18 8.37
CA ARG A 63 -8.96 1.41 8.76
C ARG A 63 -7.63 1.51 8.02
N LEU A 64 -7.36 2.64 7.37
CA LEU A 64 -6.07 2.93 6.74
C LEU A 64 -5.28 3.95 7.57
N ILE A 65 -4.08 3.56 8.00
CA ILE A 65 -3.15 4.44 8.71
C ILE A 65 -2.47 5.36 7.69
N THR A 66 -2.60 6.67 7.92
CA THR A 66 -2.04 7.73 7.08
C THR A 66 -1.15 8.65 7.91
N PRO A 67 0.07 8.98 7.43
CA PRO A 67 0.92 9.92 8.12
C PRO A 67 0.41 11.35 7.90
N ARG A 68 0.47 12.16 8.96
CA ARG A 68 0.17 13.61 8.91
C ARG A 68 1.37 14.48 9.29
N ALA A 69 2.49 13.86 9.64
CA ALA A 69 3.73 14.56 9.95
C ALA A 69 4.18 15.38 8.73
N LYS A 70 4.74 16.56 8.98
CA LYS A 70 5.28 17.46 7.94
C LYS A 70 6.66 17.00 7.45
N THR A 71 6.85 15.70 7.28
CA THR A 71 8.11 15.05 6.93
C THR A 71 8.03 14.43 5.54
N SER A 72 9.18 14.23 4.89
CA SER A 72 9.23 13.55 3.61
C SER A 72 8.76 12.09 3.75
N PHE A 73 8.13 11.55 2.70
CA PHE A 73 7.80 10.12 2.57
C PHE A 73 9.01 9.24 2.24
N GLY A 74 10.23 9.72 2.53
CA GLY A 74 11.48 9.04 2.26
C GLY A 74 12.04 9.32 0.86
N ALA A 75 13.10 8.58 0.54
CA ALA A 75 13.80 8.68 -0.74
C ALA A 75 12.96 8.20 -1.92
N LYS A 76 13.35 8.59 -3.14
CA LYS A 76 12.64 8.24 -4.39
C LYS A 76 12.44 6.73 -4.56
N ARG A 77 13.40 5.92 -4.11
CA ARG A 77 13.32 4.44 -4.11
C ARG A 77 12.10 3.92 -3.34
N TYR A 78 11.75 4.59 -2.23
CA TYR A 78 10.66 4.20 -1.33
C TYR A 78 9.34 4.93 -1.64
N ASN A 79 9.39 5.90 -2.54
CA ASN A 79 8.29 6.78 -2.90
C ASN A 79 8.23 6.90 -4.42
N LYS A 80 7.80 5.80 -5.07
CA LYS A 80 7.72 5.66 -6.55
C LYS A 80 7.02 6.85 -7.21
N HIS A 81 5.94 7.32 -6.59
CA HIS A 81 5.09 8.40 -7.09
C HIS A 81 5.56 9.81 -6.67
N GLN A 82 6.67 9.93 -5.95
CA GLN A 82 7.23 11.20 -5.46
C GLN A 82 6.21 12.06 -4.70
N ILE A 83 5.40 11.40 -3.87
CA ILE A 83 4.39 12.02 -3.03
C ILE A 83 5.07 12.91 -1.99
N GLY A 84 4.67 14.18 -1.94
CA GLY A 84 5.08 15.13 -0.90
C GLY A 84 4.01 15.26 0.19
N TYR A 85 4.45 15.54 1.43
CA TYR A 85 3.55 15.72 2.58
C TYR A 85 2.49 16.80 2.37
N ARG A 86 2.84 17.93 1.73
CA ARG A 86 1.89 19.04 1.48
C ARG A 86 0.74 18.59 0.57
N SER A 87 1.06 17.96 -0.55
CA SER A 87 0.04 17.43 -1.48
C SER A 87 -0.78 16.33 -0.83
N PHE A 88 -0.13 15.45 -0.05
CA PHE A 88 -0.81 14.38 0.67
C PHE A 88 -1.86 14.92 1.65
N ILE A 89 -1.45 15.82 2.55
CA ILE A 89 -2.35 16.45 3.52
C ILE A 89 -3.47 17.21 2.82
N THR A 90 -3.16 17.95 1.74
CA THR A 90 -4.19 18.70 0.99
C THR A 90 -5.27 17.78 0.42
N VAL A 91 -4.88 16.67 -0.20
CA VAL A 91 -5.86 15.71 -0.76
C VAL A 91 -6.66 15.06 0.35
N LEU A 92 -6.00 14.67 1.46
CA LEU A 92 -6.65 14.09 2.61
C LEU A 92 -7.70 15.03 3.21
N ASP A 93 -7.34 16.29 3.46
CA ASP A 93 -8.24 17.31 4.01
C ASP A 93 -9.41 17.59 3.06
N LYS A 94 -9.19 17.52 1.74
CA LYS A 94 -10.26 17.63 0.74
C LYS A 94 -11.20 16.43 0.80
N LEU A 95 -10.69 15.21 0.84
CA LEU A 95 -11.53 14.01 0.95
C LEU A 95 -12.40 14.03 2.21
N VAL A 96 -11.85 14.51 3.33
CA VAL A 96 -12.61 14.72 4.58
C VAL A 96 -13.65 15.82 4.41
N LYS A 97 -13.26 17.00 3.88
CA LYS A 97 -14.16 18.15 3.68
C LYS A 97 -15.37 17.80 2.80
N TYR A 98 -15.19 16.97 1.78
CA TYR A 98 -16.26 16.55 0.86
C TYR A 98 -16.90 15.21 1.27
N GLU A 99 -16.65 14.74 2.50
CA GLU A 99 -17.29 13.58 3.12
C GLU A 99 -17.10 12.26 2.36
N TYR A 100 -16.00 12.13 1.63
CA TYR A 100 -15.59 10.85 1.02
C TYR A 100 -14.88 9.95 2.03
N VAL A 101 -14.31 10.53 3.08
CA VAL A 101 -13.54 9.81 4.09
C VAL A 101 -13.82 10.38 5.48
N ILE A 102 -13.92 9.52 6.48
CA ILE A 102 -13.92 9.91 7.89
C ILE A 102 -12.49 9.80 8.41
N GLN A 103 -12.02 10.83 9.11
CA GLN A 103 -10.68 10.86 9.68
C GLN A 103 -10.72 10.85 11.20
N GLU A 104 -10.00 9.92 11.79
CA GLU A 104 -9.72 9.84 13.22
C GLU A 104 -8.28 10.33 13.45
N ILE A 105 -8.15 11.46 14.13
CA ILE A 105 -6.84 12.06 14.41
C ILE A 105 -6.23 11.37 15.64
N GLY A 106 -5.07 10.74 15.46
CA GLY A 106 -4.28 10.19 16.57
C GLY A 106 -3.69 11.28 17.47
N TYR A 107 -3.26 10.90 18.67
CA TYR A 107 -2.69 11.82 19.65
C TYR A 107 -1.57 12.70 19.08
N LYS A 108 -1.73 14.02 19.14
CA LYS A 108 -0.70 14.99 18.75
C LYS A 108 -0.12 15.59 20.02
N ASP A 109 1.13 15.28 20.31
CA ASP A 109 1.88 15.98 21.33
C ASP A 109 2.36 17.31 20.73
N VAL A 110 1.75 18.41 21.17
CA VAL A 110 2.04 19.76 20.71
C VAL A 110 3.38 20.26 21.25
N VAL A 111 3.82 19.77 22.41
CA VAL A 111 5.08 20.18 23.05
C VAL A 111 6.28 19.48 22.39
N ALA A 112 6.10 18.21 21.98
CA ALA A 112 7.16 17.43 21.34
C ALA A 112 7.16 17.47 19.79
N ASP A 113 6.25 18.23 19.16
CA ASP A 113 5.97 18.23 17.70
C ASP A 113 5.82 16.82 17.10
N LYS A 114 5.31 15.88 17.89
CA LYS A 114 5.08 14.49 17.50
C LYS A 114 3.59 14.31 17.23
N SER A 115 3.22 14.28 15.95
CA SER A 115 1.88 13.84 15.55
C SER A 115 1.85 12.31 15.46
N ALA A 116 1.03 11.64 16.27
CA ALA A 116 0.68 10.26 16.01
C ALA A 116 -0.12 10.17 14.70
N THR A 117 0.07 9.06 14.01
CA THR A 117 -0.57 8.73 12.74
C THR A 117 -2.08 8.92 12.79
N THR A 118 -2.66 9.46 11.71
CA THR A 118 -4.12 9.54 11.56
C THR A 118 -4.65 8.28 10.92
N THR A 119 -5.86 7.89 11.27
CA THR A 119 -6.52 6.76 10.64
C THR A 119 -7.69 7.27 9.84
N ILE A 120 -7.91 6.69 8.67
CA ILE A 120 -9.05 7.03 7.83
C ILE A 120 -9.90 5.80 7.51
N THR A 121 -11.20 6.03 7.34
CA THR A 121 -12.19 5.03 6.95
C THR A 121 -13.06 5.56 5.82
N LEU A 122 -13.54 4.64 4.99
CA LEU A 122 -14.42 4.94 3.87
C LEU A 122 -15.79 5.38 4.35
N THR A 123 -16.39 6.37 3.68
CA THR A 123 -17.82 6.68 3.83
C THR A 123 -18.65 5.88 2.84
N PRO A 124 -19.96 5.69 3.10
CA PRO A 124 -20.88 5.08 2.14
C PRO A 124 -20.86 5.78 0.77
N LYS A 125 -20.60 7.09 0.76
CA LYS A 125 -20.46 7.91 -0.46
C LYS A 125 -19.30 7.44 -1.33
N LEU A 126 -18.12 7.21 -0.73
CA LEU A 126 -16.94 6.75 -1.48
C LEU A 126 -17.06 5.27 -1.88
N ILE A 127 -17.68 4.44 -1.06
CA ILE A 127 -18.01 3.05 -1.42
C ILE A 127 -18.91 3.02 -2.67
N LYS A 128 -19.97 3.83 -2.68
CA LYS A 128 -20.85 3.94 -3.85
C LYS A 128 -20.11 4.43 -5.09
N PHE A 129 -19.19 5.38 -4.93
CA PHE A 129 -18.32 5.82 -6.02
C PHE A 129 -17.48 4.67 -6.59
N PHE A 130 -16.89 3.82 -5.74
CA PHE A 130 -16.10 2.68 -6.20
C PHE A 130 -16.94 1.66 -6.98
N HIS A 131 -18.13 1.32 -6.50
CA HIS A 131 -19.05 0.43 -7.22
C HIS A 131 -19.48 1.00 -8.57
N LEU A 132 -19.87 2.28 -8.63
CA LEU A 132 -20.31 2.93 -9.87
C LEU A 132 -19.21 3.02 -10.93
N ASN A 133 -17.95 3.02 -10.50
CA ASN A 133 -16.78 3.13 -11.37
C ASN A 133 -16.03 1.80 -11.54
N HIS A 134 -16.64 0.67 -11.15
CA HIS A 134 -16.10 -0.68 -11.36
C HIS A 134 -14.70 -0.90 -10.76
N TRP A 135 -14.42 -0.25 -9.62
CA TRP A 135 -13.11 -0.41 -8.97
C TRP A 135 -12.89 -1.83 -8.48
N TYR A 136 -13.94 -2.56 -8.07
CA TYR A 136 -13.83 -3.93 -7.56
C TYR A 136 -13.82 -5.01 -8.65
N ASP A 137 -14.01 -4.64 -9.92
CA ASP A 137 -14.18 -5.61 -11.01
C ASP A 137 -12.85 -6.16 -11.51
N ASN A 138 -11.73 -5.56 -11.11
CA ASN A 138 -10.41 -5.96 -11.53
C ASN A 138 -9.61 -6.48 -10.33
N ASP A 139 -9.44 -7.80 -10.26
CA ASP A 139 -8.59 -8.45 -9.26
C ASP A 139 -7.11 -8.13 -9.47
N SER A 140 -6.72 -7.73 -10.69
CA SER A 140 -5.34 -7.42 -11.05
C SER A 140 -5.00 -5.95 -10.78
N TRP A 141 -5.07 -5.55 -9.52
CA TRP A 141 -4.25 -4.43 -9.06
C TRP A 141 -2.81 -4.94 -9.17
N LEU A 142 -2.04 -4.42 -10.12
CA LEU A 142 -0.61 -4.75 -10.24
C LEU A 142 0.14 -4.22 -9.01
N TYR A 143 -0.03 -4.90 -7.88
CA TYR A 143 0.77 -4.77 -6.69
C TYR A 143 2.13 -5.40 -6.97
N GLN A 144 2.91 -4.75 -7.83
CA GLN A 144 4.33 -5.03 -7.92
C GLN A 144 4.99 -4.31 -6.75
N GLU A 145 4.98 -4.99 -5.62
CA GLU A 145 5.87 -4.65 -4.51
C GLU A 145 7.28 -4.64 -5.10
N PRO A 146 7.93 -3.48 -5.22
CA PRO A 146 9.17 -3.44 -5.99
C PRO A 146 10.24 -4.27 -5.29
N GLU A 147 11.08 -4.91 -6.10
CA GLU A 147 12.30 -5.54 -5.62
C GLU A 147 13.25 -4.48 -5.07
N LEU A 148 13.24 -4.31 -3.75
CA LEU A 148 14.04 -3.32 -3.06
C LEU A 148 15.15 -3.99 -2.27
N ILE A 149 16.39 -3.65 -2.63
CA ILE A 149 17.53 -3.85 -1.74
C ILE A 149 17.48 -2.75 -0.69
N LEU A 150 17.32 -3.15 0.57
CA LEU A 150 17.22 -2.27 1.72
C LEU A 150 18.57 -2.23 2.45
N LEU A 151 19.15 -1.04 2.59
CA LEU A 151 20.30 -0.85 3.47
C LEU A 151 19.80 -0.46 4.87
N ARG A 152 20.32 -1.10 5.91
CA ARG A 152 20.03 -0.75 7.30
C ARG A 152 21.29 -0.30 8.01
N LYS A 153 21.12 0.63 8.95
CA LYS A 153 22.21 0.99 9.86
C LYS A 153 22.42 -0.16 10.86
N ASN A 154 23.68 -0.53 11.11
CA ASN A 154 24.05 -1.65 11.97
C ASN A 154 23.26 -1.67 13.29
N ASN A 155 22.73 -2.83 13.65
CA ASN A 155 21.93 -3.09 14.87
C ASN A 155 20.66 -2.24 15.03
N SER A 156 20.16 -1.62 13.95
CA SER A 156 18.88 -0.91 13.95
C SER A 156 17.96 -1.38 12.82
N ASN A 157 16.65 -1.20 13.01
CA ASN A 157 15.66 -1.38 11.94
C ASN A 157 15.52 -0.14 11.04
N GLU A 158 16.37 0.87 11.21
CA GLU A 158 16.32 2.09 10.43
C GLU A 158 16.86 1.87 9.02
N LEU A 159 16.05 2.23 8.03
CA LEU A 159 16.42 2.19 6.63
C LEU A 159 17.29 3.39 6.29
N VAL A 160 18.41 3.11 5.64
CA VAL A 160 19.35 4.11 5.14
C VAL A 160 19.19 4.20 3.63
N ASP A 161 19.02 5.42 3.12
CA ASP A 161 19.07 5.63 1.68
C ASP A 161 20.50 5.51 1.17
N TYR A 162 20.67 4.92 -0.01
CA TYR A 162 21.99 4.70 -0.59
C TYR A 162 21.95 4.91 -2.11
N LYS A 163 23.06 5.41 -2.63
CA LYS A 163 23.28 5.50 -4.07
C LYS A 163 23.63 4.13 -4.62
N ASP A 164 22.97 3.74 -5.70
CA ASP A 164 23.28 2.47 -6.36
C ASP A 164 24.73 2.42 -6.81
N ASN A 165 25.37 1.28 -6.55
CA ASN A 165 26.74 0.98 -6.95
C ASN A 165 26.77 -0.33 -7.76
N LYS A 166 27.96 -0.74 -8.22
CA LYS A 166 28.12 -1.96 -9.02
C LYS A 166 27.56 -3.19 -8.30
N HIS A 167 27.76 -3.29 -6.99
CA HIS A 167 27.30 -4.41 -6.19
C HIS A 167 25.78 -4.42 -6.01
N SER A 168 25.16 -3.29 -5.65
CA SER A 168 23.69 -3.22 -5.49
C SER A 168 22.95 -3.47 -6.80
N ASN A 169 23.52 -3.03 -7.92
CA ASN A 169 22.95 -3.30 -9.25
C ASN A 169 23.11 -4.77 -9.65
N TRP A 170 24.26 -5.39 -9.36
CA TRP A 170 24.45 -6.83 -9.58
C TRP A 170 23.46 -7.65 -8.73
N LEU A 171 23.36 -7.35 -7.43
CA LEU A 171 22.46 -8.05 -6.52
C LEU A 171 21.00 -7.93 -6.96
N ARG A 172 20.59 -6.75 -7.46
CA ARG A 172 19.23 -6.56 -7.97
C ARG A 172 18.98 -7.45 -9.18
N LYS A 173 19.91 -7.48 -10.14
CA LYS A 173 19.82 -8.35 -11.31
C LYS A 173 19.70 -9.82 -10.94
N GLU A 174 20.49 -10.28 -9.97
CA GLU A 174 20.40 -11.68 -9.52
C GLU A 174 19.06 -11.97 -8.84
N LEU A 175 18.55 -11.06 -7.99
CA LEU A 175 17.22 -11.22 -7.39
C LEU A 175 16.11 -11.26 -8.43
N THR A 176 16.16 -10.40 -9.45
CA THR A 176 15.19 -10.41 -10.55
C THR A 176 15.22 -11.75 -11.29
N LYS A 177 16.40 -12.29 -11.62
CA LYS A 177 16.52 -13.62 -12.25
C LYS A 177 15.91 -14.73 -11.39
N TYR A 178 16.10 -14.68 -10.08
CA TYR A 178 15.49 -15.68 -9.18
C TYR A 178 13.98 -15.57 -9.13
N ASN A 179 13.43 -14.35 -9.13
CA ASN A 179 11.98 -14.17 -9.16
C ASN A 179 11.38 -14.56 -10.51
N GLU A 180 12.02 -14.23 -11.63
CA GLU A 180 11.64 -14.70 -12.97
C GLU A 180 11.63 -16.24 -13.02
N LEU A 181 12.66 -16.89 -12.48
CA LEU A 181 12.71 -18.35 -12.37
C LEU A 181 11.53 -18.90 -11.54
N LEU A 182 11.20 -18.29 -10.41
CA LEU A 182 10.11 -18.74 -9.56
C LEU A 182 8.74 -18.53 -10.20
N GLU A 183 8.55 -17.43 -10.93
CA GLU A 183 7.33 -17.18 -11.70
C GLU A 183 7.14 -18.21 -12.82
N ASP A 184 8.24 -18.63 -13.46
CA ASP A 184 8.24 -19.65 -14.52
C ASP A 184 8.16 -21.10 -14.00
N THR A 185 8.22 -21.32 -12.68
CA THR A 185 8.26 -22.67 -12.09
C THR A 185 6.96 -23.01 -11.36
N SER A 186 6.30 -24.10 -11.74
CA SER A 186 5.20 -24.66 -10.95
C SER A 186 5.75 -25.50 -9.79
N ILE A 187 5.44 -25.10 -8.55
CA ILE A 187 5.78 -25.89 -7.36
C ILE A 187 4.52 -26.62 -6.90
N CYS A 188 4.52 -27.95 -6.99
CA CYS A 188 3.40 -28.79 -6.62
C CYS A 188 3.79 -29.74 -5.48
N LEU A 189 3.04 -29.75 -4.38
CA LEU A 189 3.15 -30.77 -3.34
C LEU A 189 2.46 -32.04 -3.85
N THR A 190 3.18 -33.16 -3.94
CA THR A 190 2.62 -34.42 -4.44
C THR A 190 2.59 -35.51 -3.37
N LYS A 191 1.55 -36.34 -3.41
CA LYS A 191 1.41 -37.51 -2.54
C LYS A 191 1.33 -38.77 -3.39
N LYS A 192 2.24 -39.70 -3.10
CA LYS A 192 2.29 -40.99 -3.78
C LYS A 192 1.35 -41.99 -3.09
N HIS A 193 0.48 -42.63 -3.88
CA HIS A 193 -0.42 -43.66 -3.39
C HIS A 193 0.36 -44.96 -3.12
N LYS A 194 0.32 -45.46 -1.88
CA LYS A 194 1.17 -46.58 -1.42
C LYS A 194 0.94 -47.91 -2.18
N LYS A 195 -0.26 -48.14 -2.73
CA LYS A 195 -0.64 -49.39 -3.39
C LYS A 195 -0.52 -49.36 -4.91
N THR A 196 -0.78 -48.22 -5.55
CA THR A 196 -0.84 -48.08 -7.02
C THR A 196 0.34 -47.29 -7.59
N GLY A 197 1.15 -46.64 -6.75
CA GLY A 197 2.30 -45.85 -7.20
C GLY A 197 1.94 -44.51 -7.87
N ALA A 198 0.65 -44.25 -8.11
CA ALA A 198 0.16 -43.02 -8.71
C ALA A 198 0.50 -41.79 -7.86
N ILE A 199 0.86 -40.70 -8.54
CA ILE A 199 1.23 -39.42 -7.94
C ILE A 199 0.03 -38.49 -8.09
N ASN A 200 -0.53 -38.04 -6.96
CA ASN A 200 -1.59 -37.03 -6.95
C ASN A 200 -1.03 -35.70 -6.45
N ILE A 201 -1.39 -34.61 -7.11
CA ILE A 201 -1.10 -33.26 -6.64
C ILE A 201 -2.03 -32.96 -5.46
N VAL A 202 -1.45 -32.55 -4.34
CA VAL A 202 -2.15 -32.19 -3.10
C VAL A 202 -2.35 -30.69 -3.01
N GLU A 203 -1.35 -29.91 -3.42
CA GLU A 203 -1.37 -28.46 -3.35
C GLU A 203 -0.48 -27.89 -4.46
N GLU A 204 -0.89 -26.76 -5.03
CA GLU A 204 -0.16 -26.03 -6.07
C GLU A 204 0.15 -24.63 -5.55
N TYR A 205 1.41 -24.23 -5.66
CA TYR A 205 1.86 -22.91 -5.25
C TYR A 205 2.12 -22.06 -6.49
N TYR A 206 1.44 -20.92 -6.56
CA TYR A 206 1.56 -19.91 -7.61
C TYR A 206 2.09 -18.59 -7.02
N ASP A 207 2.61 -17.71 -7.88
CA ASP A 207 3.06 -16.35 -7.54
C ASP A 207 4.11 -16.29 -6.42
N LEU A 208 5.03 -17.25 -6.42
CA LEU A 208 6.10 -17.32 -5.42
C LEU A 208 7.15 -16.24 -5.70
N VAL A 209 7.33 -15.33 -4.75
CA VAL A 209 8.37 -14.29 -4.80
C VAL A 209 9.31 -14.48 -3.62
N LEU A 210 10.63 -14.35 -3.85
CA LEU A 210 11.60 -14.29 -2.76
C LEU A 210 11.41 -13.00 -1.97
N LYS A 211 10.55 -13.05 -0.97
CA LYS A 211 10.37 -11.99 0.02
C LYS A 211 11.12 -12.37 1.29
N ARG A 212 11.96 -11.46 1.79
CA ARG A 212 12.56 -11.64 3.10
C ARG A 212 11.45 -11.59 4.15
N LYS A 213 11.19 -12.71 4.82
CA LYS A 213 10.25 -12.80 5.94
C LYS A 213 10.77 -11.94 7.10
N PHE A 214 9.92 -11.08 7.64
CA PHE A 214 10.16 -10.34 8.89
C PHE A 214 9.25 -10.88 9.99
#